data_AF-A0A5C1AP80-F1
#
_entry.id   AF-A0A5C1AP80-F1
#
_cell.length_a   1.000
_cell.length_b   1.000
_cell.length_c   1.000
_cell.angle_alpha   90.00
_cell.angle_beta   90.00
_cell.angle_gamma   90.00
#
_symmetry.space_group_name_H-M   'P 1'
#
loop_
_entity.id
_entity.type
_entity.pdbx_description
1 polymer ?
#
loop_
_entity_poly.entity_id
_entity_poly.type
_entity_poly.pdbx_seq_one_letter_code
_entity_poly.pdbx_strand_id
1 'polypeptide(L)'
;MGSLTLALACLFVTPAADPAPANAKEALKPFNLFVGKWKGTGIPDTAGGKPKEFWSETVAWEWHFKGDDVWLTATFDKSPHYKTGDLRYLADKKAYTFEVTTTDKKSLTFQGPLTPGKGKEQVLTLDRTDDTAKTTERLVFTLLHSNRYLYRLDSKPTAAASFARQFQVGETKEGESFADVPKGPECVVSGGTGTMRVTHGGKTYYVCCSGCRDAFKDEPEKYIKEYEAKLKAEAEKKGKK
;
A
#
# COMPACT_ATOMS: atom_id res chain seq x y z
N MET A 1 28.90 56.87 -0.17
CA MET A 1 28.02 55.80 -0.67
C MET A 1 28.55 54.48 -0.14
N GLY A 2 27.94 53.92 0.89
CA GLY A 2 28.32 52.62 1.45
C GLY A 2 27.07 51.96 2.00
N SER A 3 26.34 51.24 1.15
CA SER A 3 25.16 50.49 1.55
C SER A 3 25.62 49.17 2.16
N LEU A 4 25.38 49.01 3.47
CA LEU A 4 25.62 47.79 4.21
C LEU A 4 24.40 46.87 4.00
N THR A 5 24.51 45.91 3.08
CA THR A 5 23.45 44.92 2.84
C THR A 5 23.53 43.83 3.90
N LEU A 6 22.61 43.86 4.86
CA LEU A 6 22.45 42.82 5.87
C LEU A 6 21.75 41.60 5.24
N ALA A 7 22.52 40.56 4.90
CA ALA A 7 21.98 39.31 4.38
C ALA A 7 21.34 38.51 5.52
N LEU A 8 20.01 38.48 5.55
CA LEU A 8 19.21 37.64 6.45
C LEU A 8 19.30 36.19 5.98
N ALA A 9 20.11 35.37 6.66
CA ALA A 9 20.19 33.94 6.39
C ALA A 9 18.92 33.23 6.88
N CYS A 10 17.98 32.96 5.97
CA CYS A 10 16.88 32.04 6.24
C CYS A 10 17.43 30.62 6.40
N LEU A 11 17.50 30.14 7.64
CA LEU A 11 17.71 28.72 7.96
C LEU A 11 16.51 27.92 7.46
N PHE A 12 16.63 27.28 6.30
CA PHE A 12 15.70 26.26 5.86
C PHE A 12 15.86 25.04 6.78
N VAL A 13 14.91 24.85 7.70
CA VAL A 13 14.76 23.59 8.41
C VAL A 13 14.28 22.57 7.39
N THR A 14 15.19 21.80 6.82
CA THR A 14 14.82 20.62 6.02
C THR A 14 14.11 19.64 6.95
N PRO A 15 12.87 19.20 6.64
CA PRO A 15 12.25 18.13 7.41
C PRO A 15 13.17 16.92 7.36
N ALA A 16 13.50 16.38 8.54
CA ALA A 16 14.31 15.17 8.65
C ALA A 16 13.62 14.08 7.82
N ALA A 17 14.39 13.41 6.95
CA ALA A 17 13.91 12.23 6.25
C ALA A 17 13.41 11.21 7.30
N ASP A 18 12.23 10.63 7.07
CA ASP A 18 11.68 9.63 7.97
C ASP A 18 12.71 8.50 8.16
N PRO A 19 12.89 8.00 9.40
CA PRO A 19 13.81 6.90 9.66
C PRO A 19 13.42 5.68 8.84
N ALA A 20 14.42 4.95 8.34
CA ALA A 20 14.19 3.71 7.60
C ALA A 20 13.34 2.74 8.43
N PRO A 21 12.42 1.98 7.80
CA PRO A 21 11.57 1.04 8.52
C PRO A 21 12.43 -0.04 9.20
N ALA A 22 12.08 -0.39 10.44
CA ALA A 22 12.86 -1.32 11.26
C ALA A 22 12.87 -2.76 10.70
N ASN A 23 11.82 -3.15 9.96
CA ASN A 23 11.69 -4.45 9.30
C ASN A 23 10.62 -4.39 8.20
N ALA A 24 10.43 -5.50 7.46
CA ALA A 24 9.45 -5.61 6.38
C ALA A 24 8.00 -5.33 6.84
N LYS A 25 7.61 -5.79 8.03
CA LYS A 25 6.28 -5.54 8.59
C LYS A 25 6.04 -4.05 8.79
N GLU A 26 6.99 -3.33 9.38
CA GLU A 26 6.92 -1.88 9.55
C GLU A 26 6.90 -1.14 8.19
N ALA A 27 7.69 -1.60 7.22
CA ALA A 27 7.70 -1.03 5.88
C ALA A 27 6.36 -1.17 5.14
N LEU A 28 5.60 -2.23 5.42
CA LEU A 28 4.31 -2.50 4.78
C LEU A 28 3.11 -1.84 5.49
N LYS A 29 3.28 -1.28 6.70
CA LYS A 29 2.20 -0.59 7.43
C LYS A 29 1.49 0.53 6.66
N PRO A 30 2.15 1.33 5.79
CA PRO A 30 1.44 2.34 5.00
C PRO A 30 0.31 1.76 4.13
N PHE A 31 0.38 0.48 3.79
CA PHE A 31 -0.61 -0.24 3.00
C PHE A 31 -1.71 -0.91 3.84
N ASN A 32 -1.74 -0.72 5.17
CA ASN A 32 -2.81 -1.23 6.02
C ASN A 32 -4.21 -0.80 5.55
N LEU A 33 -4.32 0.37 4.91
CA LEU A 33 -5.59 0.86 4.37
C LEU A 33 -6.11 0.00 3.22
N PHE A 34 -5.23 -0.65 2.44
CA PHE A 34 -5.64 -1.58 1.39
C PHE A 34 -6.30 -2.83 1.94
N VAL A 35 -5.97 -3.29 3.16
CA VAL A 35 -6.50 -4.55 3.69
C VAL A 35 -8.02 -4.55 3.72
N GLY A 36 -8.62 -5.59 3.13
CA GLY A 36 -10.06 -5.73 2.96
C GLY A 36 -10.47 -6.01 1.52
N LYS A 37 -11.79 -6.00 1.28
CA LYS A 37 -12.39 -6.23 -0.04
C LYS A 37 -12.77 -4.93 -0.71
N TRP A 38 -12.62 -4.89 -2.02
CA TRP A 38 -12.82 -3.70 -2.84
C TRP A 38 -13.63 -4.05 -4.08
N LYS A 39 -14.43 -3.09 -4.53
CA LYS A 39 -15.15 -3.13 -5.81
C LYS A 39 -14.52 -2.12 -6.75
N GLY A 40 -14.05 -2.63 -7.88
CA GLY A 40 -13.34 -1.88 -8.90
C GLY A 40 -14.21 -1.63 -10.11
N THR A 41 -14.09 -0.43 -10.67
CA THR A 41 -14.50 -0.16 -12.06
C THR A 41 -13.27 0.23 -12.85
N GLY A 42 -12.94 -0.58 -13.84
CA GLY A 42 -11.80 -0.36 -14.73
C GLY A 42 -12.22 0.26 -16.05
N ILE A 43 -11.39 1.18 -16.52
CA ILE A 43 -11.60 1.94 -17.74
C ILE A 43 -10.32 1.85 -18.57
N PRO A 44 -10.36 1.24 -19.77
CA PRO A 44 -9.25 1.29 -20.71
C PRO A 44 -9.04 2.73 -21.19
N ASP A 45 -7.78 3.12 -21.40
CA ASP A 45 -7.50 4.41 -22.01
C ASP A 45 -7.69 4.31 -23.53
N THR A 46 -8.67 5.03 -24.04
CA THR A 46 -8.88 5.19 -25.47
C THR A 46 -8.33 6.56 -25.86
N ALA A 47 -7.16 6.60 -26.51
CA ALA A 47 -6.49 7.82 -26.92
C ALA A 47 -7.47 8.81 -27.60
N GLY A 48 -7.94 9.82 -26.84
CA GLY A 48 -8.82 10.89 -27.32
C GLY A 48 -10.31 10.57 -27.48
N GLY A 49 -10.80 9.40 -27.04
CA GLY A 49 -12.20 9.00 -27.14
C GLY A 49 -12.91 8.82 -25.79
N LYS A 50 -14.26 8.77 -25.79
CA LYS A 50 -14.99 8.23 -24.63
C LYS A 50 -14.76 6.71 -24.59
N PRO A 51 -14.36 6.13 -23.44
CA PRO A 51 -14.27 4.69 -23.29
C PRO A 51 -15.64 4.08 -23.60
N LYS A 52 -15.69 3.20 -24.61
CA LYS A 52 -16.92 2.48 -24.98
C LYS A 52 -17.15 1.23 -24.11
N GLU A 53 -16.10 0.79 -23.43
CA GLU A 53 -16.08 -0.42 -22.62
C GLU A 53 -15.46 -0.11 -21.26
N PHE A 54 -16.00 -0.76 -20.23
CA PHE A 54 -15.47 -0.77 -18.88
C PHE A 54 -15.63 -2.19 -18.34
N TRP A 55 -14.91 -2.51 -17.28
CA TRP A 55 -15.13 -3.76 -16.56
C TRP A 55 -15.36 -3.48 -15.07
N SER A 56 -15.92 -4.47 -14.40
CA SER A 56 -15.99 -4.52 -12.95
C SER A 56 -15.14 -5.66 -12.43
N GLU A 57 -14.42 -5.40 -11.35
CA GLU A 57 -13.63 -6.40 -10.64
C GLU A 57 -13.83 -6.29 -9.14
N THR A 58 -13.34 -7.30 -8.41
CA THR A 58 -13.13 -7.15 -6.98
C THR A 58 -11.71 -7.49 -6.62
N VAL A 59 -11.15 -6.76 -5.66
CA VAL A 59 -9.79 -7.01 -5.14
C VAL A 59 -9.87 -7.26 -3.65
N ALA A 60 -9.25 -8.33 -3.18
CA ALA A 60 -9.09 -8.61 -1.75
C ALA A 60 -7.62 -8.50 -1.37
N TRP A 61 -7.31 -7.62 -0.42
CA TRP A 61 -5.96 -7.47 0.12
C TRP A 61 -5.86 -8.10 1.51
N GLU A 62 -4.85 -8.95 1.70
CA GLU A 62 -4.62 -9.64 2.96
C GLU A 62 -3.13 -9.64 3.30
N TRP A 63 -2.83 -9.56 4.60
CA TRP A 63 -1.47 -9.78 5.10
C TRP A 63 -1.13 -11.26 5.07
N HIS A 64 0.13 -11.57 4.81
CA HIS A 64 0.67 -12.91 4.93
C HIS A 64 2.00 -12.89 5.68
N PHE A 65 2.23 -13.96 6.43
CA PHE A 65 3.39 -14.14 7.28
C PHE A 65 3.88 -15.58 7.11
N LYS A 66 5.18 -15.77 6.88
CA LYS A 66 5.80 -17.10 6.81
C LYS A 66 7.25 -17.03 7.29
N GLY A 67 7.50 -17.50 8.51
CA GLY A 67 8.80 -17.31 9.16
C GLY A 67 9.10 -15.81 9.25
N ASP A 68 10.24 -15.39 8.72
CA ASP A 68 10.62 -13.97 8.66
C ASP A 68 10.08 -13.21 7.44
N ASP A 69 9.46 -13.90 6.47
CA ASP A 69 8.84 -13.26 5.31
C ASP A 69 7.47 -12.68 5.66
N VAL A 70 7.24 -11.45 5.22
CA VAL A 70 6.02 -10.68 5.45
C VAL A 70 5.65 -9.94 4.17
N TRP A 71 4.42 -10.13 3.70
CA TRP A 71 3.94 -9.50 2.48
C TRP A 71 2.44 -9.22 2.52
N LEU A 72 1.95 -8.46 1.55
CA LEU A 72 0.52 -8.27 1.30
C LEU A 72 0.16 -8.93 -0.04
N THR A 73 -0.88 -9.74 -0.06
CA THR A 73 -1.40 -10.32 -1.32
C THR A 73 -2.65 -9.58 -1.73
N ALA A 74 -2.70 -9.13 -2.98
CA ALA A 74 -3.91 -8.72 -3.68
C ALA A 74 -4.44 -9.91 -4.49
N THR A 75 -5.68 -10.31 -4.26
CA THR A 75 -6.38 -11.32 -5.07
C THR A 75 -7.45 -10.64 -5.90
N PHE A 76 -7.39 -10.83 -7.22
CA PHE A 76 -8.28 -10.20 -8.19
C PHE A 76 -9.31 -11.19 -8.70
N ASP A 77 -10.60 -10.87 -8.56
CA ASP A 77 -11.70 -11.60 -9.19
C ASP A 77 -12.30 -10.77 -10.34
N LYS A 78 -12.57 -11.45 -11.46
CA LYS A 78 -13.08 -10.85 -12.72
C LYS A 78 -12.22 -9.75 -13.34
N SER A 79 -11.02 -9.52 -12.85
CA SER A 79 -10.05 -8.65 -13.52
C SER A 79 -9.63 -9.29 -14.86
N PRO A 80 -9.55 -8.51 -15.96
CA PRO A 80 -9.01 -8.99 -17.23
C PRO A 80 -7.46 -9.05 -17.22
N HIS A 81 -6.80 -8.39 -16.27
CA HIS A 81 -5.34 -8.21 -16.28
C HIS A 81 -4.60 -9.12 -15.30
N TYR A 82 -5.06 -9.20 -14.04
CA TYR A 82 -4.33 -9.85 -12.97
C TYR A 82 -5.19 -10.90 -12.25
N LYS A 83 -4.52 -11.90 -11.66
CA LYS A 83 -5.11 -12.90 -10.76
C LYS A 83 -4.68 -12.67 -9.33
N THR A 84 -3.39 -12.46 -9.12
CA THR A 84 -2.80 -12.18 -7.81
C THR A 84 -1.67 -11.17 -7.93
N GLY A 85 -1.31 -10.54 -6.81
CA GLY A 85 -0.12 -9.71 -6.70
C GLY A 85 0.43 -9.70 -5.28
N ASP A 86 1.70 -10.03 -5.11
CA ASP A 86 2.38 -10.04 -3.82
C ASP A 86 3.26 -8.80 -3.66
N LEU A 87 2.95 -7.96 -2.68
CA LEU A 87 3.69 -6.76 -2.32
C LEU A 87 4.67 -7.04 -1.17
N ARG A 88 5.97 -6.87 -1.45
CA ARG A 88 7.08 -7.03 -0.49
C ARG A 88 7.95 -5.77 -0.42
N TYR A 89 8.67 -5.61 0.67
CA TYR A 89 9.68 -4.56 0.82
C TYR A 89 11.09 -5.14 0.70
N LEU A 90 11.92 -4.52 -0.15
CA LEU A 90 13.33 -4.82 -0.33
C LEU A 90 14.18 -3.82 0.47
N ALA A 91 14.68 -4.27 1.63
CA ALA A 91 15.40 -3.40 2.57
C ALA A 91 16.72 -2.84 2.00
N ASP A 92 17.43 -3.65 1.22
CA ASP A 92 18.67 -3.29 0.52
C ASP A 92 18.46 -2.20 -0.52
N LYS A 93 17.33 -2.24 -1.24
CA LYS A 93 16.99 -1.28 -2.29
C LYS A 93 16.13 -0.11 -1.81
N LYS A 94 15.66 -0.15 -0.57
CA LYS A 94 14.67 0.80 -0.01
C LYS A 94 13.47 0.98 -0.94
N ALA A 95 13.01 -0.12 -1.53
CA ALA A 95 11.98 -0.13 -2.55
C ALA A 95 10.98 -1.25 -2.29
N TYR A 96 9.81 -1.16 -2.92
CA TYR A 96 8.81 -2.21 -2.91
C TYR A 96 8.90 -3.04 -4.19
N THR A 97 8.54 -4.31 -4.09
CA THR A 97 8.31 -5.20 -5.22
C THR A 97 6.87 -5.65 -5.23
N PHE A 98 6.29 -5.72 -6.42
CA PHE A 98 4.97 -6.28 -6.63
C PHE A 98 5.07 -7.35 -7.70
N GLU A 99 5.03 -8.61 -7.27
CA GLU A 99 5.05 -9.76 -8.17
C GLU A 99 3.61 -10.14 -8.50
N VAL A 100 3.19 -9.92 -9.74
CA VAL A 100 1.82 -10.21 -10.19
C VAL A 100 1.78 -11.48 -11.03
N THR A 101 0.73 -12.26 -10.83
CA THR A 101 0.32 -13.30 -11.79
C THR A 101 -0.78 -12.74 -12.68
N THR A 102 -0.56 -12.72 -13.98
CA THR A 102 -1.54 -12.25 -14.98
C THR A 102 -2.62 -13.30 -15.24
N THR A 103 -3.69 -12.91 -15.94
CA THR A 103 -4.77 -13.82 -16.36
C THR A 103 -4.30 -14.92 -17.31
N ASP A 104 -3.23 -14.68 -18.08
CA ASP A 104 -2.54 -15.68 -18.91
C ASP A 104 -1.42 -16.43 -18.17
N LYS A 105 -1.38 -16.35 -16.83
CA LYS A 105 -0.47 -17.08 -15.92
C LYS A 105 1.00 -16.72 -16.05
N LYS A 106 1.33 -15.54 -16.58
CA LYS A 106 2.70 -15.02 -16.54
C LYS A 106 2.97 -14.40 -15.18
N SER A 107 4.18 -14.60 -14.66
CA SER A 107 4.67 -13.85 -13.50
C SER A 107 5.42 -12.61 -14.00
N LEU A 108 5.05 -11.45 -13.47
CA LEU A 108 5.67 -10.16 -13.78
C LEU A 108 6.10 -9.50 -12.47
N THR A 109 7.35 -9.06 -12.40
CA THR A 109 7.86 -8.35 -11.22
C THR A 109 7.99 -6.86 -11.51
N PHE A 110 7.24 -6.04 -10.77
CA PHE A 110 7.41 -4.60 -10.75
C PHE A 110 8.19 -4.18 -9.51
N GLN A 111 8.96 -3.09 -9.59
CA GLN A 111 9.72 -2.56 -8.47
C GLN A 111 9.69 -1.03 -8.45
N GLY A 112 9.61 -0.42 -7.27
CA GLY A 112 9.76 1.02 -7.13
C GLY A 112 9.36 1.58 -5.77
N PRO A 113 9.41 2.91 -5.61
CA PRO A 113 9.22 3.55 -4.31
C PRO A 113 7.76 3.84 -3.99
N LEU A 114 7.50 4.02 -2.69
CA LEU A 114 6.33 4.73 -2.17
C LEU A 114 6.72 6.19 -1.96
N THR A 115 6.00 7.12 -2.59
CA THR A 115 6.26 8.56 -2.48
C THR A 115 5.01 9.30 -2.00
N PRO A 116 5.16 10.45 -1.32
CA PRO A 116 4.03 11.32 -1.03
C PRO A 116 3.31 11.77 -2.30
N GLY A 117 1.97 11.78 -2.27
CA GLY A 117 1.10 12.34 -3.30
C GLY A 117 0.63 13.76 -2.95
N LYS A 118 -0.55 14.16 -3.46
CA LYS A 118 -1.14 15.45 -3.08
C LYS A 118 -1.76 15.34 -1.68
N GLY A 119 -1.49 16.32 -0.81
CA GLY A 119 -2.06 16.32 0.54
C GLY A 119 -1.57 15.14 1.38
N LYS A 120 -2.49 14.24 1.77
CA LYS A 120 -2.20 13.02 2.57
C LYS A 120 -2.11 11.75 1.73
N GLU A 121 -2.17 11.87 0.41
CA GLU A 121 -2.08 10.73 -0.50
C GLU A 121 -0.70 10.07 -0.44
N GLN A 122 -0.68 8.78 -0.72
CA GLN A 122 0.55 8.05 -0.98
C GLN A 122 0.47 7.38 -2.35
N VAL A 123 1.57 7.43 -3.08
CA VAL A 123 1.67 6.93 -4.46
C VAL A 123 2.76 5.88 -4.52
N LEU A 124 2.36 4.63 -4.73
CA LEU A 124 3.28 3.52 -5.00
C LEU A 124 3.49 3.46 -6.51
N THR A 125 4.69 3.79 -6.98
CA THR A 125 5.05 3.76 -8.40
C THR A 125 6.01 2.61 -8.63
N LEU A 126 5.60 1.62 -9.42
CA LEU A 126 6.37 0.41 -9.65
C LEU A 126 6.61 0.23 -11.14
N ASP A 127 7.86 0.11 -11.53
CA ASP A 127 8.26 -0.04 -12.91
C ASP A 127 8.74 -1.47 -13.19
N ARG A 128 8.53 -1.93 -14.42
CA ARG A 128 9.20 -3.09 -15.00
C ARG A 128 9.59 -2.80 -16.43
N THR A 129 10.62 -3.50 -16.91
CA THR A 129 11.00 -3.51 -18.32
C THR A 129 10.68 -4.89 -18.90
N ASP A 130 10.06 -4.91 -20.06
CA ASP A 130 9.93 -6.10 -20.89
C ASP A 130 10.94 -6.02 -22.03
N ASP A 131 12.05 -6.76 -21.91
CA ASP A 131 13.12 -6.75 -22.91
C ASP A 131 12.71 -7.39 -24.23
N THR A 132 11.67 -8.23 -24.23
CA THR A 132 11.16 -8.87 -25.45
C THR A 132 10.29 -7.91 -26.24
N ALA A 133 9.35 -7.25 -25.55
CA ALA A 133 8.48 -6.25 -26.14
C ALA A 133 9.16 -4.88 -26.35
N LYS A 134 10.35 -4.67 -25.76
CA LYS A 134 11.04 -3.38 -25.70
C LYS A 134 10.14 -2.27 -25.15
N THR A 135 9.43 -2.61 -24.07
CA THR A 135 8.55 -1.69 -23.36
C THR A 135 8.99 -1.52 -21.91
N THR A 136 8.70 -0.34 -21.37
CA THR A 136 8.71 -0.09 -19.92
C THR A 136 7.26 0.09 -19.50
N GLU A 137 6.84 -0.66 -18.49
CA GLU A 137 5.52 -0.59 -17.90
C GLU A 137 5.64 -0.02 -16.50
N ARG A 138 4.63 0.75 -16.11
CA ARG A 138 4.54 1.43 -14.82
C ARG A 138 3.18 1.17 -14.22
N LEU A 139 3.16 0.41 -13.14
CA LEU A 139 1.99 0.18 -12.32
C LEU A 139 1.99 1.18 -11.17
N VAL A 140 0.93 1.99 -11.07
CA VAL A 140 0.81 3.03 -10.05
C VAL A 140 -0.40 2.77 -9.19
N PHE A 141 -0.22 2.68 -7.88
CA PHE A 141 -1.32 2.74 -6.91
C PHE A 141 -1.33 4.11 -6.23
N THR A 142 -2.50 4.72 -6.11
CA THR A 142 -2.70 5.99 -5.41
C THR A 142 -3.76 5.81 -4.34
N LEU A 143 -3.35 5.86 -3.07
CA LEU A 143 -4.27 5.87 -1.93
C LEU A 143 -4.83 7.28 -1.78
N LEU A 144 -6.08 7.47 -2.21
CA LEU A 144 -6.75 8.77 -2.16
C LEU A 144 -7.31 9.04 -0.77
N HIS A 145 -8.01 8.04 -0.22
CA HIS A 145 -8.59 8.07 1.11
C HIS A 145 -8.69 6.65 1.67
N SER A 146 -9.17 6.50 2.90
CA SER A 146 -9.25 5.21 3.60
C SER A 146 -10.07 4.14 2.89
N ASN A 147 -11.06 4.54 2.09
CA ASN A 147 -11.95 3.66 1.35
C ASN A 147 -11.96 3.90 -0.18
N ARG A 148 -10.92 4.54 -0.72
CA ARG A 148 -10.69 4.60 -2.18
C ARG A 148 -9.21 4.63 -2.50
N TYR A 149 -8.86 3.80 -3.46
CA TYR A 149 -7.62 3.97 -4.19
C TYR A 149 -7.85 3.83 -5.68
N LEU A 150 -6.86 4.31 -6.43
CA LEU A 150 -6.78 4.06 -7.86
C LEU A 150 -5.59 3.16 -8.10
N TYR A 151 -5.68 2.26 -9.07
CA TYR A 151 -4.50 1.71 -9.69
C TYR A 151 -4.55 1.87 -11.20
N ARG A 152 -3.41 2.06 -11.83
CA ARG A 152 -3.31 2.21 -13.29
C ARG A 152 -2.06 1.56 -13.81
N LEU A 153 -2.13 1.10 -15.05
CA LEU A 153 -0.98 0.69 -15.83
C LEU A 153 -0.72 1.75 -16.89
N ASP A 154 0.50 2.28 -16.90
CA ASP A 154 1.02 3.11 -17.96
C ASP A 154 2.14 2.35 -18.68
N SER A 155 2.33 2.55 -19.99
CA SER A 155 3.42 1.90 -20.73
C SER A 155 4.08 2.87 -21.72
N LYS A 156 5.32 2.58 -22.09
CA LYS A 156 6.03 3.25 -23.18
C LYS A 156 6.97 2.28 -23.87
N PRO A 157 7.29 2.50 -25.16
CA PRO A 157 8.52 1.93 -25.71
C PRO A 157 9.72 2.32 -24.83
N THR A 158 10.66 1.41 -24.60
CA THR A 158 11.81 1.67 -23.71
C THR A 158 12.57 2.93 -24.14
N ALA A 159 12.70 3.15 -25.46
CA ALA A 159 13.37 4.33 -26.04
C ALA A 159 12.53 5.63 -26.01
N ALA A 160 11.23 5.56 -25.73
CA ALA A 160 10.36 6.73 -25.70
C ALA A 160 10.48 7.50 -24.37
N ALA A 161 10.23 8.81 -24.41
CA ALA A 161 10.31 9.69 -23.25
C ALA A 161 9.06 9.66 -22.35
N SER A 162 7.89 9.41 -22.93
CA SER A 162 6.61 9.59 -22.24
C SER A 162 5.82 8.29 -22.15
N PHE A 163 5.14 8.10 -21.03
CA PHE A 163 4.20 7.01 -20.80
C PHE A 163 2.82 7.35 -21.39
N ALA A 164 2.20 6.36 -22.01
CA ALA A 164 0.79 6.35 -22.34
C ALA A 164 0.05 5.45 -21.34
N ARG A 165 -1.01 5.96 -20.73
CA ARG A 165 -1.86 5.14 -19.87
C ARG A 165 -2.55 4.05 -20.70
N GLN A 166 -2.62 2.86 -20.15
CA GLN A 166 -3.26 1.69 -20.78
C GLN A 166 -4.66 1.51 -20.20
N PHE A 167 -4.78 1.62 -18.87
CA PHE A 167 -6.06 1.61 -18.17
C PHE A 167 -5.94 2.23 -16.79
N GLN A 168 -7.07 2.53 -16.18
CA GLN A 168 -7.15 2.87 -14.75
C GLN A 168 -8.37 2.19 -14.13
N VAL A 169 -8.19 1.70 -12.91
CA VAL A 169 -9.24 1.13 -12.08
C VAL A 169 -9.42 2.00 -10.86
N GLY A 170 -10.68 2.30 -10.55
CA GLY A 170 -11.06 2.98 -9.33
C GLY A 170 -11.73 2.03 -8.36
N GLU A 171 -11.06 1.79 -7.23
CA GLU A 171 -11.41 0.80 -6.22
C GLU A 171 -12.07 1.46 -5.02
N THR A 172 -13.30 1.06 -4.69
CA THR A 172 -14.02 1.49 -3.48
C THR A 172 -14.13 0.35 -2.48
N LYS A 173 -13.83 0.62 -1.21
CA LYS A 173 -13.87 -0.40 -0.17
C LYS A 173 -15.29 -0.92 0.04
N GLU A 174 -15.45 -2.22 0.09
CA GLU A 174 -16.76 -2.83 0.29
C GLU A 174 -17.27 -2.59 1.71
N GLY A 175 -18.50 -2.10 1.83
CA GLY A 175 -19.17 -1.91 3.11
C GLY A 175 -18.84 -0.60 3.83
N GLU A 176 -18.04 0.29 3.26
CA GLU A 176 -17.71 1.61 3.85
C GLU A 176 -18.25 2.77 3.01
N SER A 177 -18.94 3.73 3.63
CA SER A 177 -19.39 4.95 2.96
C SER A 177 -18.21 5.88 2.69
N PHE A 178 -18.27 6.66 1.60
CA PHE A 178 -17.29 7.71 1.29
C PHE A 178 -17.09 8.74 2.43
N ALA A 179 -18.11 8.92 3.29
CA ALA A 179 -18.04 9.84 4.42
C ALA A 179 -17.44 9.20 5.70
N ASP A 180 -17.23 7.89 5.70
CA ASP A 180 -16.76 7.17 6.88
C ASP A 180 -15.24 7.14 6.95
N VAL A 181 -14.71 7.54 8.10
CA VAL A 181 -13.34 7.26 8.49
C VAL A 181 -13.33 5.89 9.19
N PRO A 182 -12.38 5.00 8.91
CA PRO A 182 -12.26 3.72 9.60
C PRO A 182 -12.23 3.94 11.10
N LYS A 183 -13.27 3.44 11.77
CA LYS A 183 -13.41 3.45 13.23
C LYS A 183 -13.34 2.01 13.69
N GLY A 184 -12.49 1.73 14.66
CA GLY A 184 -12.36 0.40 15.20
C GLY A 184 -11.14 0.27 16.10
N PRO A 185 -11.07 -0.84 16.86
CA PRO A 185 -9.87 -1.20 17.61
C PRO A 185 -8.69 -1.41 16.66
N GLU A 186 -7.48 -1.25 17.16
CA GLU A 186 -6.28 -1.52 16.38
C GLU A 186 -6.04 -3.04 16.24
N CYS A 187 -5.57 -3.46 15.06
CA CYS A 187 -5.09 -4.81 14.79
C CYS A 187 -3.82 -5.06 15.60
N VAL A 188 -3.85 -6.05 16.50
CA VAL A 188 -2.72 -6.44 17.36
C VAL A 188 -1.48 -6.89 16.57
N VAL A 189 -1.67 -7.34 15.32
CA VAL A 189 -0.59 -7.86 14.46
C VAL A 189 0.00 -6.78 13.55
N SER A 190 -0.83 -6.10 12.76
CA SER A 190 -0.40 -5.17 11.70
C SER A 190 -0.50 -3.69 12.08
N GLY A 191 -1.25 -3.35 13.13
CA GLY A 191 -1.60 -1.98 13.48
C GLY A 191 -2.67 -1.33 12.58
N GLY A 192 -3.26 -2.06 11.64
CA GLY A 192 -4.41 -1.60 10.85
C GLY A 192 -5.72 -1.56 11.65
N THR A 193 -6.84 -1.23 11.01
CA THR A 193 -8.16 -1.28 11.67
C THR A 193 -8.61 -2.73 11.87
N GLY A 194 -8.81 -3.13 13.12
CA GLY A 194 -9.27 -4.46 13.49
C GLY A 194 -10.77 -4.65 13.22
N THR A 195 -11.10 -5.69 12.46
CA THR A 195 -12.46 -6.02 12.01
C THR A 195 -12.96 -7.35 12.57
N MET A 196 -12.06 -8.18 13.09
CA MET A 196 -12.35 -9.48 13.68
C MET A 196 -11.81 -9.60 15.10
N ARG A 197 -12.50 -10.35 15.95
CA ARG A 197 -12.07 -10.67 17.32
C ARG A 197 -11.24 -11.94 17.35
N VAL A 198 -10.18 -11.93 18.15
CA VAL A 198 -9.40 -13.12 18.55
C VAL A 198 -9.22 -13.11 20.06
N THR A 199 -9.18 -14.28 20.69
CA THR A 199 -9.04 -14.39 22.14
C THR A 199 -7.80 -15.20 22.50
N HIS A 200 -7.09 -14.77 23.53
CA HIS A 200 -5.95 -15.48 24.07
C HIS A 200 -5.82 -15.18 25.58
N GLY A 201 -5.64 -16.20 26.41
CA GLY A 201 -5.49 -16.04 27.86
C GLY A 201 -6.66 -15.29 28.53
N GLY A 202 -7.89 -15.46 28.03
CA GLY A 202 -9.08 -14.76 28.54
C GLY A 202 -9.21 -13.28 28.14
N LYS A 203 -8.22 -12.72 27.41
CA LYS A 203 -8.28 -11.37 26.86
C LYS A 203 -8.76 -11.39 25.41
N THR A 204 -9.48 -10.34 25.00
CA THR A 204 -9.92 -10.14 23.62
C THR A 204 -9.02 -9.15 22.90
N TYR A 205 -8.53 -9.54 21.73
CA TYR A 205 -7.76 -8.73 20.81
C TYR A 205 -8.48 -8.64 19.47
N TYR A 206 -8.01 -7.76 18.59
CA TYR A 206 -8.62 -7.55 17.28
C TYR A 206 -7.57 -7.69 16.16
N VAL A 207 -8.00 -8.17 14.99
CA VAL A 207 -7.17 -8.36 13.79
C VAL A 207 -7.92 -7.90 12.54
N CYS A 208 -7.19 -7.49 11.50
CA CYS A 208 -7.76 -6.84 10.30
C CYS A 208 -8.10 -7.80 9.15
N CYS A 209 -7.45 -8.96 9.07
CA CYS A 209 -7.64 -9.95 8.00
C CYS A 209 -7.31 -11.37 8.47
N SER A 210 -7.65 -12.36 7.63
CA SER A 210 -7.45 -13.79 7.92
C SER A 210 -5.99 -14.11 8.21
N GLY A 211 -5.04 -13.58 7.42
CA GLY A 211 -3.62 -13.81 7.67
C GLY A 211 -3.09 -13.20 8.97
N CYS A 212 -3.63 -12.05 9.44
CA CYS A 212 -3.32 -11.56 10.78
C CYS A 212 -3.91 -12.46 11.89
N ARG A 213 -5.10 -13.02 11.68
CA ARG A 213 -5.68 -13.98 12.64
C ARG A 213 -4.80 -15.22 12.75
N ASP A 214 -4.35 -15.74 11.62
CA ASP A 214 -3.59 -16.99 11.59
C ASP A 214 -2.18 -16.78 12.16
N ALA A 215 -1.51 -15.67 11.80
CA ALA A 215 -0.26 -15.28 12.46
C ALA A 215 -0.40 -15.11 13.98
N PHE A 216 -1.49 -14.49 14.45
CA PHE A 216 -1.75 -14.35 15.89
C PHE A 216 -1.94 -15.71 16.59
N LYS A 217 -2.57 -16.68 15.92
CA LYS A 217 -2.74 -18.03 16.50
C LYS A 217 -1.42 -18.77 16.59
N ASP A 218 -0.53 -18.57 15.63
CA ASP A 218 0.78 -19.24 15.58
C ASP A 218 1.75 -18.69 16.63
N GLU A 219 1.82 -17.35 16.77
CA GLU A 219 2.73 -16.69 17.72
C GLU A 219 2.03 -15.63 18.60
N PRO A 220 1.03 -15.99 19.43
CA PRO A 220 0.20 -15.01 20.15
C PRO A 220 1.00 -14.13 21.11
N GLU A 221 1.91 -14.71 21.89
CA GLU A 221 2.69 -13.98 22.90
C GLU A 221 3.59 -12.90 22.28
N LYS A 222 4.16 -13.16 21.10
CA LYS A 222 4.98 -12.21 20.34
C LYS A 222 4.19 -10.94 20.02
N TYR A 223 3.02 -11.11 19.39
CA TYR A 223 2.18 -9.98 18.99
C TYR A 223 1.56 -9.26 20.19
N ILE A 224 1.14 -9.99 21.24
CA ILE A 224 0.63 -9.38 22.47
C ILE A 224 1.71 -8.52 23.14
N LYS A 225 2.94 -9.02 23.26
CA LYS A 225 4.06 -8.29 23.87
C LYS A 225 4.39 -7.03 23.09
N GLU A 226 4.46 -7.11 21.76
CA GLU A 226 4.70 -5.94 20.90
C GLU A 226 3.57 -4.90 21.05
N TYR A 227 2.31 -5.35 21.07
CA TYR A 227 1.16 -4.48 21.22
C TYR A 227 1.11 -3.80 22.58
N GLU A 228 1.32 -4.53 23.68
CA GLU A 228 1.35 -3.97 25.02
C GLU A 228 2.54 -3.00 25.22
N ALA A 229 3.71 -3.32 24.65
CA ALA A 229 4.85 -2.41 24.68
C ALA A 229 4.56 -1.10 23.94
N LYS A 230 3.89 -1.19 22.78
CA LYS A 230 3.44 -0.01 22.04
C LYS A 230 2.47 0.83 22.88
N LEU A 231 1.43 0.21 23.46
CA LEU A 231 0.45 0.93 24.28
C LEU A 231 1.10 1.64 25.48
N LYS A 232 2.09 1.01 26.14
CA LYS A 232 2.87 1.63 27.21
C LYS A 232 3.65 2.84 26.71
N ALA A 233 4.38 2.71 25.61
CA ALA A 233 5.14 3.81 25.02
C ALA A 233 4.25 4.99 24.60
N GLU A 234 3.04 4.73 24.11
CA GLU A 234 2.05 5.77 23.79
C GLU A 234 1.48 6.44 25.05
N ALA A 235 1.19 5.68 26.10
CA ALA A 235 0.73 6.22 27.38
C ALA A 235 1.79 7.14 28.02
N GLU A 236 3.05 6.72 28.00
CA GLU A 236 4.18 7.53 28.49
C GLU A 236 4.36 8.83 27.70
N LYS A 237 4.17 8.80 26.37
CA LYS A 237 4.22 9.99 25.52
C LYS A 237 3.07 10.95 25.79
N LYS A 238 1.86 10.43 26.07
CA LYS A 238 0.68 11.23 26.41
C LYS A 238 0.77 11.85 27.81
N GLY A 239 1.39 11.16 28.77
CA GLY A 239 1.60 11.68 30.12
C GLY A 239 2.70 12.75 30.24
N LYS A 240 3.55 12.90 29.22
CA LYS A 240 4.60 13.93 29.13
C LYS A 240 4.18 15.19 28.36
N LYS A 241 2.96 15.22 27.81
CA LYS A 241 2.42 16.29 26.98
C LYS A 241 1.35 17.05 27.75
#